data_AF-A0A938Q1B7-F1
#
_entry.id   AF-A0A938Q1B7-F1
#
_cell.length_a   1.000
_cell.length_b   1.000
_cell.length_c   1.000
_cell.angle_alpha   90.00
_cell.angle_beta   90.00
_cell.angle_gamma   90.00
#
_symmetry.space_group_name_H-M   'P 1'
#
loop_
_entity.id
_entity.type
_entity.pdbx_description
1 polymer ?
#
loop_
_entity_poly.entity_id
_entity_poly.type
_entity_poly.pdbx_seq_one_letter_code
_entity_poly.pdbx_strand_id
1 'polypeptide(L)' 'MNDDIARLKWQCRRGSKELDLLLQDYLEQHYPQADADEKSRFRALLELDDADLMQVMLSARLRY' A
#
# COMPACT_ATOMS: atom_id res chain seq x y z
N MET A 1 -17.36 -7.13 9.92
CA MET A 1 -17.00 -5.74 9.57
C MET A 1 -15.49 -5.57 9.74
N ASN A 2 -14.73 -6.24 8.88
CA ASN A 2 -13.28 -6.03 8.74
C ASN A 2 -12.84 -6.28 7.28
N ASP A 3 -13.81 -6.24 6.36
CA ASP A 3 -13.71 -6.59 4.95
C ASP A 3 -12.73 -5.69 4.19
N ASP A 4 -12.48 -4.49 4.71
CA ASP A 4 -11.49 -3.57 4.19
C ASP A 4 -10.07 -4.13 4.23
N ILE A 5 -9.63 -4.72 5.34
CA ILE A 5 -8.25 -5.22 5.47
C ILE A 5 -8.03 -6.40 4.52
N ALA A 6 -9.00 -7.31 4.42
CA ALA A 6 -8.92 -8.45 3.50
C ALA A 6 -8.86 -7.99 2.03
N ARG A 7 -9.63 -6.97 1.66
CA ARG A 7 -9.65 -6.38 0.33
C ARG A 7 -8.33 -5.64 0.01
N LEU A 8 -7.79 -4.89 0.97
CA LEU A 8 -6.47 -4.25 0.85
C LEU A 8 -5.36 -5.30 0.71
N LYS A 9 -5.38 -6.37 1.52
CA LYS A 9 -4.44 -7.50 1.39
C LYS A 9 -4.49 -8.14 0.00
N TRP A 10 -5.67 -8.21 -0.61
CA TRP A 10 -5.83 -8.72 -1.97
C TRP A 10 -5.31 -7.75 -3.04
N GLN A 11 -5.48 -6.44 -2.84
CA GLN A 11 -4.92 -5.39 -3.72
C GLN A 11 -3.38 -5.29 -3.63
N CYS A 12 -2.79 -5.72 -2.51
CA CYS A 12 -1.34 -5.83 -2.36
C CYS A 12 -0.75 -6.98 -3.18
N ARG A 13 -1.57 -7.98 -3.59
CA ARG A 13 -1.13 -9.14 -4.39
C ARG A 13 -0.90 -8.73 -5.83
N ARG A 14 0.33 -8.30 -6.13
CA ARG A 14 0.77 -7.78 -7.41
C ARG A 14 1.85 -8.68 -8.00
N GLY A 15 2.19 -8.47 -9.28
CA GLY A 15 3.12 -9.35 -9.99
C GLY A 15 4.53 -9.43 -9.39
N SER A 16 4.88 -8.54 -8.47
CA SER A 16 6.19 -8.44 -7.84
C SER A 16 6.16 -8.76 -6.34
N LYS A 17 6.87 -9.82 -5.95
CA LYS A 17 6.87 -10.38 -4.59
C LYS A 17 7.43 -9.44 -3.53
N GLU A 18 8.42 -8.63 -3.90
CA GLU A 18 8.99 -7.62 -2.99
C GLU A 18 7.98 -6.53 -2.66
N LEU A 19 7.19 -6.09 -3.64
CA LEU A 19 6.18 -5.06 -3.50
C LEU A 19 5.01 -5.56 -2.65
N ASP A 20 4.62 -6.82 -2.85
CA ASP A 20 3.67 -7.55 -2.01
C ASP A 20 4.06 -7.57 -0.54
N LEU A 21 5.31 -7.95 -0.25
CA LEU A 21 5.83 -8.03 1.10
C LEU A 21 5.87 -6.65 1.77
N LEU A 22 6.31 -5.63 1.05
CA LEU A 22 6.40 -4.26 1.56
C LEU A 22 5.01 -3.70 1.89
N LEU A 23 4.03 -3.90 1.01
CA LEU A 23 2.66 -3.45 1.24
C LEU A 23 1.96 -4.24 2.34
N GLN A 24 2.17 -5.56 2.43
CA GLN A 24 1.61 -6.37 3.52
C GLN A 24 2.22 -5.99 4.87
N ASP A 25 3.54 -5.81 4.95
CA ASP A 25 4.21 -5.42 6.19
C ASP A 25 3.73 -4.03 6.65
N TYR A 26 3.61 -3.06 5.72
CA TYR A 26 3.02 -1.77 6.03
C TYR A 26 1.55 -1.88 6.47
N LEU A 27 0.74 -2.74 5.82
CA LEU A 27 -0.66 -2.96 6.20
C LEU A 27 -0.81 -3.59 7.60
N GLU A 28 0.10 -4.47 8.01
CA GLU A 28 0.00 -5.18 9.29
C GLU A 28 0.62 -4.38 10.45
N GLN A 29 1.72 -3.68 10.21
CA GLN A 29 2.46 -2.98 11.26
C GLN A 29 2.14 -1.47 11.33
N HIS A 30 2.12 -0.80 10.17
CA HIS A 30 1.99 0.66 10.10
C HIS A 30 0.54 1.12 9.98
N TYR A 31 -0.27 0.46 9.16
CA TYR A 31 -1.68 0.84 8.95
C TYR A 31 -2.50 0.90 10.23
N PRO A 32 -2.41 0.01 11.23
CA PRO A 32 -3.16 0.20 12.48
C PRO A 32 -2.73 1.44 13.27
N GLN A 33 -1.44 1.80 13.22
CA GLN A 33 -0.86 2.96 13.90
C GLN A 33 -1.00 4.27 13.11
N ALA A 34 -1.29 4.19 11.82
CA ALA A 34 -1.40 5.33 10.93
C ALA A 34 -2.69 6.14 11.17
N ASP A 35 -2.59 7.45 10.98
CA ASP A 35 -3.73 8.37 11.11
C ASP A 35 -4.75 8.18 9.98
N ALA A 36 -5.97 8.72 10.18
CA ALA A 36 -7.05 8.62 9.19
C ALA A 36 -6.64 9.17 7.80
N ASP A 37 -5.89 10.26 7.76
CA ASP A 37 -5.33 10.85 6.55
C ASP A 37 -4.35 9.92 5.83
N GLU A 38 -3.52 9.22 6.59
CA GLU A 38 -2.50 8.32 6.03
C GLU A 38 -3.13 7.01 5.54
N LYS A 39 -4.12 6.49 6.28
CA LYS A 39 -4.99 5.38 5.83
C LYS A 39 -5.74 5.72 4.55
N SER A 40 -6.25 6.95 4.44
CA SER A 40 -6.97 7.41 3.24
C SER A 40 -6.03 7.52 2.04
N ARG A 41 -4.84 8.10 2.24
CA ARG A 41 -3.77 8.15 1.22
C ARG A 41 -3.34 6.75 0.77
N PHE A 42 -3.17 5.82 1.71
CA PHE A 42 -2.80 4.44 1.42
C PHE A 42 -3.87 3.70 0.62
N ARG A 43 -5.16 3.90 0.97
CA ARG A 43 -6.29 3.37 0.18
C ARG A 43 -6.30 3.92 -1.24
N ALA A 44 -6.16 5.24 -1.40
CA ALA A 44 -6.08 5.87 -2.72
C ALA A 44 -4.90 5.32 -3.54
N LEU A 45 -3.77 5.02 -2.88
CA LEU A 45 -2.60 4.38 -3.48
C LEU A 45 -2.88 2.96 -3.97
N LEU A 46 -3.64 2.17 -3.20
CA LEU A 46 -4.01 0.80 -3.57
C LEU A 46 -5.09 0.73 -4.65
N GLU A 47 -5.86 1.80 -4.86
CA GLU A 47 -6.78 1.95 -5.99
C GLU A 47 -6.06 2.28 -7.32
N LEU A 48 -4.77 2.65 -7.28
CA LEU A 48 -3.97 2.92 -8.48
C LEU A 48 -3.42 1.63 -9.13
N ASP A 49 -3.12 1.71 -10.42
CA ASP A 49 -2.55 0.60 -11.19
C ASP A 49 -1.09 0.28 -10.79
N ASP A 50 -0.61 -0.92 -11.14
CA ASP A 50 0.74 -1.40 -10.78
C ASP A 50 1.84 -0.45 -11.23
N ALA A 51 1.64 0.20 -12.38
CA ALA A 51 2.55 1.18 -12.94
C ALA A 51 2.69 2.41 -12.04
N ASP A 52 1.58 2.94 -11.53
CA ASP A 52 1.55 4.10 -10.65
C ASP A 52 2.15 3.78 -9.28
N LEU A 53 1.85 2.60 -8.75
CA LEU A 53 2.41 2.14 -7.47
C LEU A 53 3.94 2.01 -7.54
N MET A 54 4.47 1.48 -8.64
CA MET A 54 5.91 1.50 -8.89
C MET A 54 6.46 2.92 -9.01
N GLN A 55 5.75 3.84 -9.67
CA GLN A 55 6.18 5.22 -9.85
C GLN A 55 6.21 6.01 -8.53
N VAL A 56 5.23 5.79 -7.64
CA VAL A 56 5.21 6.38 -6.30
C VAL A 56 6.34 5.81 -5.44
N MET A 57 6.58 4.49 -5.48
CA MET A 57 7.72 3.86 -4.80
C MET A 57 9.07 4.42 -5.29
N LEU A 58 9.21 4.63 -6.60
CA LEU A 58 10.41 5.26 -7.18
C LEU A 58 10.53 6.74 -6.76
N SER A 59 9.43 7.50 -6.75
CA SER A 59 9.44 8.91 -6.33
C SER A 59 9.73 9.06 -4.84
N ALA A 60 9.23 8.15 -4.00
CA ALA A 60 9.54 8.12 -2.57
C ALA A 60 11.02 7.83 -2.31
N ARG A 61 11.68 7.07 -3.20
CA ARG A 61 13.13 6.81 -3.17
C ARG A 61 13.98 8.00 -3.63
N LEU A 62 13.44 8.85 -4.50
CA LEU A 62 14.17 9.93 -5.18
C LEU A 62 14.06 11.31 -4.50
N ARG A 63 13.39 11.41 -3.35
CA ARG A 63 13.51 12.60 -2.49
C ARG A 63 14.82 12.52 -1.69
N TYR A 64 15.90 12.99 -2.31
CA TYR A 64 17.16 13.37 -1.65
C TYR A 64 17.55 14.78 -2.08
#